data_AF-A0A2Z5TPQ8-F1
#
_entry.id   AF-A0A2Z5TPQ8-F1
#
_cell.length_a   1.000
_cell.length_b   1.000
_cell.length_c   1.000
_cell.angle_alpha   90.00
_cell.angle_beta   90.00
_cell.angle_gamma   90.00
#
_symmetry.space_group_name_H-M   'P 1'
#
loop_
_entity.id
_entity.type
_entity.pdbx_description
1 polymer ?
#
loop_
_entity_poly.entity_id
_entity_poly.type
_entity_poly.pdbx_seq_one_letter_code
_entity_poly.pdbx_strand_id
1 'polypeptide(L)'
;MEMWFSEVQTPDVKLSIRTSQQLYAGRSEFQDIAVLDSPAFGKILTLNGRVLFSDVDDFVYNEMAVHVPMAVHPNPKKILILGGGDGGVAQVLSMYPEIEQIDVVEPDELLVEVCREYFPDYASGLEDERVEVYLQDGLRFLRNCENEYDIIINDATDPFGHTEGLFTKEFYGNAFRALKEDGIMVYQHGSPFYDEDESAFRSMHRKATQSFPISRVYQAHIPTSAAGYWLFGFASKKYHPIEDFDKDKWKARQLFTEYYTANLHVGAFLLPRYVEAILEEEEKK
;
A
#
# COMPACT_ATOMS: atom_id res chain seq x y z
N MET A 1 30.28 -14.05 13.07
CA MET A 1 29.16 -13.97 14.02
C MET A 1 27.92 -13.84 13.18
N GLU A 2 26.95 -14.74 13.30
CA GLU A 2 25.70 -14.61 12.53
C GLU A 2 24.82 -13.55 13.18
N MET A 3 24.35 -12.58 12.40
CA MET A 3 23.40 -11.57 12.85
C MET A 3 22.01 -11.95 12.34
N TRP A 4 21.01 -11.78 13.20
CA TRP A 4 19.61 -12.07 12.89
C TRP A 4 18.77 -10.87 13.33
N PHE A 5 18.03 -10.32 12.39
CA PHE A 5 16.93 -9.41 12.69
C PHE A 5 15.71 -10.25 13.10
N SER A 6 14.92 -9.77 14.05
CA SER A 6 13.71 -10.44 14.51
C SER A 6 12.61 -9.42 14.71
N GLU A 7 11.58 -9.51 13.88
CA GLU A 7 10.33 -8.76 14.04
C GLU A 7 9.36 -9.61 14.87
N VAL A 8 8.86 -9.04 15.96
CA VAL A 8 7.85 -9.68 16.80
C VAL A 8 6.48 -9.42 16.18
N GLN A 9 5.81 -10.48 15.73
CA GLN A 9 4.46 -10.39 15.13
C GLN A 9 3.39 -10.52 16.21
N THR A 10 3.59 -11.45 17.16
CA THR A 10 2.77 -11.61 18.37
C THR A 10 3.69 -11.86 19.57
N PRO A 11 3.20 -11.87 20.83
CA PRO A 11 4.03 -12.22 22.00
C PRO A 11 4.74 -13.58 21.87
N ASP A 12 4.20 -14.49 21.07
CA ASP A 12 4.67 -15.88 20.91
C ASP A 12 5.22 -16.19 19.51
N VAL A 13 5.13 -15.26 18.55
CA VAL A 13 5.54 -15.46 17.14
C VAL A 13 6.42 -14.31 16.66
N LYS A 14 7.52 -14.68 15.99
CA LYS A 14 8.43 -13.72 15.35
C LYS A 14 8.85 -14.18 13.96
N LEU A 15 9.07 -13.22 13.07
CA LEU A 15 9.78 -13.41 11.81
C LEU A 15 11.26 -13.09 12.05
N SER A 16 12.15 -14.04 11.79
CA SER A 16 13.59 -13.83 11.91
C SER A 16 14.27 -13.96 10.55
N ILE A 17 15.02 -12.93 10.16
CA ILE A 17 15.76 -12.88 8.90
C ILE A 17 17.24 -12.73 9.22
N ARG A 18 18.07 -13.60 8.62
CA ARG A 18 19.51 -13.51 8.77
C ARG A 18 20.01 -12.27 8.04
N THR A 19 20.82 -11.46 8.71
CA THR A 19 21.41 -10.24 8.15
C THR A 19 22.94 -10.36 8.09
N SER A 20 23.50 -9.80 7.03
CA SER A 20 24.94 -9.66 6.83
C SER A 20 25.48 -8.42 7.54
N GLN A 21 24.70 -7.33 7.53
CA GLN A 21 25.12 -6.02 8.02
C GLN A 21 23.90 -5.12 8.28
N GLN A 22 24.02 -4.19 9.23
CA GLN A 22 23.17 -3.01 9.30
C GLN A 22 23.85 -1.88 8.53
N LEU A 23 23.26 -1.48 7.41
CA LEU A 23 23.78 -0.45 6.52
C LEU A 23 23.52 0.95 7.06
N TYR A 24 22.35 1.14 7.68
CA TYR A 24 21.93 2.41 8.25
C TYR A 24 21.10 2.19 9.52
N ALA A 25 21.20 3.13 10.47
CA ALA A 25 20.21 3.33 11.52
C ALA A 25 20.15 4.81 11.90
N GLY A 26 18.94 5.34 11.95
CA GLY A 26 18.64 6.71 12.32
C GLY A 26 17.25 6.80 12.92
N ARG A 27 16.90 8.00 13.38
CA ARG A 27 15.59 8.30 13.95
C ARG A 27 15.14 9.65 13.44
N SER A 28 13.98 9.68 12.80
CA SER A 28 13.31 10.91 12.38
C SER A 28 12.45 11.47 13.52
N GLU A 29 11.73 12.57 13.27
CA GLU A 29 10.70 13.04 14.20
C GLU A 29 9.51 12.06 14.32
N PHE A 30 9.37 11.13 13.39
CA PHE A 30 8.24 10.21 13.27
C PHE A 30 8.55 8.79 13.76
N GLN A 31 9.75 8.27 13.48
CA GLN A 31 10.04 6.84 13.65
C GLN A 31 11.54 6.51 13.68
N ASP A 32 11.85 5.30 14.18
CA ASP A 32 13.17 4.69 14.01
C ASP A 32 13.27 4.05 12.61
N ILE A 33 14.33 4.35 11.87
CA ILE A 33 14.57 3.88 10.50
C ILE A 33 15.87 3.09 10.48
N ALA A 34 15.84 1.88 9.93
CA ALA A 34 17.06 1.10 9.72
C ALA A 34 17.05 0.39 8.36
N VAL A 35 18.24 0.26 7.77
CA VAL A 35 18.47 -0.50 6.54
C VAL A 35 19.40 -1.66 6.85
N LEU A 36 18.96 -2.86 6.52
CA LEU A 36 19.67 -4.11 6.76
C LEU A 36 20.01 -4.77 5.43
N ASP A 37 21.16 -5.43 5.34
CA ASP A 37 21.51 -6.29 4.21
C ASP A 37 21.28 -7.76 4.59
N SER A 38 20.59 -8.50 3.73
CA SER A 38 20.22 -9.90 3.92
C SER A 38 20.63 -10.74 2.71
N PRO A 39 21.31 -11.89 2.92
CA PRO A 39 21.63 -12.80 1.81
C PRO A 39 20.41 -13.39 1.09
N ALA A 40 19.24 -13.42 1.74
CA ALA A 40 18.03 -14.04 1.20
C ALA A 40 17.02 -13.02 0.67
N PHE A 41 17.01 -11.81 1.24
CA PHE A 41 16.01 -10.77 0.95
C PHE A 41 16.62 -9.49 0.37
N GLY A 42 17.92 -9.46 0.10
CA GLY A 42 18.60 -8.23 -0.34
C GLY A 42 18.58 -7.18 0.77
N LYS A 43 18.46 -5.90 0.38
CA LYS A 43 18.30 -4.82 1.36
C LYS A 43 16.87 -4.84 1.90
N ILE A 44 16.75 -4.59 3.20
CA ILE A 44 15.49 -4.58 3.93
C ILE A 44 15.39 -3.22 4.62
N LEU A 45 14.30 -2.51 4.40
CA LEU A 45 13.96 -1.30 5.14
C LEU A 45 13.07 -1.68 6.32
N THR A 46 13.40 -1.17 7.50
CA THR A 46 12.58 -1.36 8.69
C THR A 46 12.21 -0.04 9.33
N LEU A 47 10.96 0.07 9.77
CA LEU A 47 10.42 1.21 10.52
C LEU A 47 9.95 0.73 11.90
N ASN A 48 10.42 1.37 12.97
CA ASN A 48 10.13 1.00 14.35
C ASN A 48 10.36 -0.51 14.66
N GLY A 49 11.37 -1.10 14.00
CA GLY A 49 11.71 -2.53 14.15
C GLY A 49 10.76 -3.50 13.44
N ARG A 50 9.92 -3.03 12.52
CA ARG A 50 9.11 -3.85 11.61
C ARG A 50 9.60 -3.69 10.19
N VAL A 51 9.58 -4.75 9.40
CA VAL A 51 9.89 -4.70 7.96
C VAL A 51 8.83 -3.85 7.28
N LEU A 52 9.27 -2.82 6.55
CA LEU A 52 8.44 -2.11 5.59
C LEU A 52 8.40 -2.90 4.29
N PHE A 53 9.58 -3.13 3.70
CA PHE A 53 9.75 -3.95 2.51
C PHE A 53 11.18 -4.51 2.38
N SER A 54 11.38 -5.41 1.42
CA SER A 54 12.70 -5.88 0.98
C SER A 54 12.85 -5.87 -0.54
N ASP A 55 14.10 -5.75 -1.01
CA ASP A 55 14.41 -5.77 -2.45
C ASP A 55 13.82 -7.00 -3.18
N VAL A 56 13.64 -8.11 -2.47
CA VAL A 56 13.28 -9.41 -3.07
C VAL A 56 11.77 -9.61 -3.19
N ASP A 57 10.93 -8.96 -2.38
CA ASP A 57 9.49 -9.23 -2.37
C ASP A 57 8.58 -8.00 -2.50
N ASP A 58 9.13 -6.79 -2.51
CA ASP A 58 8.33 -5.57 -2.58
C ASP A 58 7.55 -5.40 -3.90
N PHE A 59 8.03 -6.03 -4.98
CA PHE A 59 7.31 -6.09 -6.25
C PHE A 59 5.88 -6.65 -6.08
N VAL A 60 5.67 -7.58 -5.14
CA VAL A 60 4.34 -8.13 -4.85
C VAL A 60 3.40 -7.04 -4.35
N TYR A 61 3.88 -6.21 -3.42
CA TYR A 61 3.09 -5.14 -2.81
C TYR A 61 2.79 -4.06 -3.85
N ASN A 62 3.83 -3.51 -4.49
CA ASN A 62 3.70 -2.38 -5.42
C ASN A 62 2.83 -2.73 -6.62
N GLU A 63 3.02 -3.91 -7.22
CA GLU A 63 2.20 -4.34 -8.34
C GLU A 63 0.73 -4.52 -7.97
N MET A 64 0.44 -5.08 -6.80
CA MET A 64 -0.94 -5.28 -6.36
C MET A 64 -1.62 -3.96 -6.01
N ALA A 65 -0.91 -3.04 -5.34
CA ALA A 65 -1.41 -1.71 -5.01
C ALA A 65 -1.73 -0.87 -6.25
N VAL A 66 -0.92 -0.99 -7.32
CA VAL A 66 -1.05 -0.17 -8.53
C VAL A 66 -1.91 -0.84 -9.61
N HIS A 67 -1.62 -2.09 -9.97
CA HIS A 67 -2.24 -2.71 -11.14
C HIS A 67 -3.70 -3.10 -10.91
N VAL A 68 -4.13 -3.32 -9.67
CA VAL A 68 -5.55 -3.55 -9.37
C VAL A 68 -6.41 -2.34 -9.74
N PRO A 69 -6.19 -1.12 -9.19
CA PRO A 69 -7.01 0.04 -9.53
C PRO A 69 -6.79 0.51 -10.97
N MET A 70 -5.56 0.44 -11.50
CA MET A 70 -5.23 0.86 -12.87
C MET A 70 -5.83 -0.05 -13.96
N ALA A 71 -6.12 -1.31 -13.64
CA ALA A 71 -6.79 -2.23 -14.55
C ALA A 71 -8.31 -2.03 -14.60
N VAL A 72 -8.89 -1.43 -13.55
CA VAL A 72 -10.34 -1.21 -13.42
C VAL A 72 -10.71 0.20 -13.87
N HIS A 73 -9.95 1.22 -13.48
CA HIS A 73 -10.25 2.60 -13.89
C HIS A 73 -10.07 2.77 -15.40
N PRO A 74 -11.05 3.31 -16.15
CA PRO A 74 -10.99 3.32 -17.60
C PRO A 74 -9.90 4.25 -18.17
N ASN A 75 -9.60 5.36 -17.50
CA ASN A 75 -8.63 6.36 -17.96
C ASN A 75 -8.14 7.29 -16.80
N PRO A 76 -7.38 6.78 -15.83
CA PRO A 76 -6.90 7.58 -14.70
C PRO A 76 -5.79 8.55 -15.14
N LYS A 77 -5.86 9.81 -14.69
CA LYS A 77 -4.96 10.91 -15.10
C LYS A 77 -4.19 11.51 -13.94
N LYS A 78 -4.85 11.75 -12.81
CA LYS A 78 -4.26 12.33 -11.61
C LYS A 78 -4.37 11.35 -10.46
N ILE A 79 -3.22 10.99 -9.89
CA ILE A 79 -3.09 9.97 -8.84
C ILE A 79 -2.48 10.60 -7.60
N LEU A 80 -3.00 10.24 -6.43
CA LEU A 80 -2.44 10.61 -5.13
C LEU A 80 -1.88 9.36 -4.45
N ILE A 81 -0.65 9.44 -3.97
CA ILE A 81 -0.03 8.46 -3.08
C ILE A 81 0.10 9.13 -1.71
N LEU A 82 -0.47 8.51 -0.68
CA LEU A 82 -0.29 8.93 0.71
C LEU A 82 0.72 7.98 1.34
N GLY A 83 1.81 8.50 1.91
CA GLY A 83 3.02 7.72 2.14
C GLY A 83 3.80 7.52 0.84
N GLY A 84 4.40 6.34 0.66
CA GLY A 84 5.15 5.99 -0.55
C GLY A 84 6.45 6.76 -0.73
N GLY A 85 7.05 7.22 0.38
CA GLY A 85 8.34 7.92 0.38
C GLY A 85 9.53 7.10 -0.12
N ASP A 86 9.36 5.78 -0.25
CA ASP A 86 10.33 4.88 -0.87
C ASP A 86 10.34 4.94 -2.41
N GLY A 87 9.22 5.34 -3.02
CA GLY A 87 9.08 5.49 -4.47
C GLY A 87 8.62 4.25 -5.25
N GLY A 88 8.45 3.09 -4.62
CA GLY A 88 8.08 1.83 -5.29
C GLY A 88 6.74 1.89 -6.01
N VAL A 89 5.68 2.40 -5.35
CA VAL A 89 4.37 2.61 -5.98
C VAL A 89 4.48 3.60 -7.14
N ALA A 90 5.22 4.71 -6.98
CA ALA A 90 5.43 5.70 -8.03
C ALA A 90 6.19 5.11 -9.23
N GLN A 91 7.18 4.25 -8.97
CA GLN A 91 7.94 3.54 -9.98
C GLN A 91 7.02 2.65 -10.83
N VAL A 92 6.12 1.89 -10.22
CA VAL A 92 5.16 1.05 -10.97
C VAL A 92 4.16 1.91 -11.75
N LEU A 93 3.72 3.04 -11.18
CA LEU A 93 2.86 4.00 -11.88
C LEU A 93 3.56 4.64 -13.10
N SER A 94 4.88 4.79 -13.08
CA SER A 94 5.62 5.38 -14.21
C SER A 94 5.40 4.63 -15.54
N MET A 95 5.06 3.33 -15.47
CA MET A 95 4.76 2.48 -16.64
C MET A 95 3.48 2.89 -17.40
N TYR A 96 2.65 3.76 -16.85
CA TYR A 96 1.37 4.15 -17.45
C TYR A 96 1.48 5.52 -18.12
N PRO A 97 1.60 5.59 -19.46
CA PRO A 97 1.82 6.85 -20.17
C PRO A 97 0.59 7.76 -20.16
N GLU A 98 -0.60 7.25 -19.84
CA GLU A 98 -1.80 8.08 -19.75
C GLU A 98 -1.86 8.95 -18.49
N ILE A 99 -1.07 8.65 -17.45
CA ILE A 99 -1.01 9.46 -16.23
C ILE A 99 -0.36 10.80 -16.54
N GLU A 100 -0.99 11.86 -16.05
CA GLU A 100 -0.57 13.25 -16.25
C GLU A 100 0.06 13.85 -14.98
N GLN A 101 -0.31 13.37 -13.79
CA GLN A 101 0.22 13.84 -12.50
C GLN A 101 0.17 12.74 -11.44
N ILE A 102 1.23 12.62 -10.65
CA ILE A 102 1.34 11.75 -9.48
C ILE A 102 1.78 12.62 -8.30
N ASP A 103 0.90 12.81 -7.32
CA ASP A 103 1.23 13.54 -6.10
C ASP A 103 1.61 12.53 -5.01
N VAL A 104 2.80 12.65 -4.43
CA VAL A 104 3.27 11.80 -3.33
C VAL A 104 3.31 12.63 -2.05
N VAL A 105 2.62 12.20 -1.00
CA VAL A 105 2.52 12.94 0.27
C VAL A 105 3.14 12.13 1.39
N GLU A 106 4.39 12.44 1.71
CA GLU A 106 5.20 11.75 2.72
C GLU A 106 5.70 12.78 3.75
N PRO A 107 5.27 12.72 5.04
CA PRO A 107 5.75 13.67 6.04
C PRO A 107 7.20 13.47 6.49
N ASP A 108 7.76 12.25 6.37
CA ASP A 108 9.09 11.90 6.87
C ASP A 108 10.18 12.13 5.81
N GLU A 109 10.74 13.33 5.78
CA GLU A 109 11.83 13.69 4.85
C GLU A 109 13.04 12.75 4.98
N LEU A 110 13.36 12.30 6.20
CA LEU A 110 14.49 11.40 6.44
C LEU A 110 14.25 10.02 5.80
N LEU A 111 13.00 9.55 5.80
CA LEU A 111 12.63 8.31 5.11
C LEU A 111 12.93 8.42 3.60
N VAL A 112 12.52 9.52 2.97
CA VAL A 112 12.78 9.76 1.53
C VAL A 112 14.27 9.82 1.24
N GLU A 113 15.06 10.50 2.07
CA GLU A 113 16.52 10.58 1.92
C GLU A 113 17.18 9.21 2.03
N VAL A 114 16.79 8.41 3.04
CA VAL A 114 17.30 7.05 3.24
C VAL A 114 16.94 6.16 2.05
N CYS A 115 15.71 6.26 1.54
CA CYS A 115 15.29 5.51 0.36
C CYS A 115 16.07 5.91 -0.90
N ARG A 116 16.34 7.20 -1.11
CA ARG A 116 17.21 7.64 -2.22
C ARG A 116 18.64 7.12 -2.13
N GLU A 117 19.21 7.07 -0.92
CA GLU A 117 20.59 6.59 -0.72
C GLU A 117 20.69 5.07 -0.85
N TYR A 118 19.80 4.33 -0.18
CA TYR A 118 19.91 2.89 -0.04
C TYR A 118 19.03 2.11 -1.01
N PHE A 119 17.97 2.67 -1.57
CA PHE A 119 17.02 2.00 -2.48
C PHE A 119 16.81 2.81 -3.77
N PRO A 120 17.89 3.16 -4.51
CA PRO A 120 17.81 4.07 -5.66
C PRO A 120 16.91 3.56 -6.79
N ASP A 121 16.76 2.24 -6.93
CA ASP A 121 15.86 1.66 -7.94
C ASP A 121 14.40 2.03 -7.63
N TYR A 122 13.94 1.87 -6.39
CA TYR A 122 12.59 2.28 -5.96
C TYR A 122 12.44 3.80 -5.99
N ALA A 123 13.40 4.52 -5.40
CA ALA A 123 13.37 5.97 -5.31
C ALA A 123 13.42 6.66 -6.69
N SER A 124 13.87 5.98 -7.75
CA SER A 124 13.78 6.48 -9.12
C SER A 124 12.34 6.78 -9.56
N GLY A 125 11.35 6.12 -8.96
CA GLY A 125 9.94 6.43 -9.14
C GLY A 125 9.58 7.86 -8.74
N LEU A 126 10.26 8.43 -7.74
CA LEU A 126 10.06 9.81 -7.29
C LEU A 126 10.69 10.85 -8.23
N GLU A 127 11.51 10.42 -9.18
CA GLU A 127 12.22 11.28 -10.12
C GLU A 127 11.52 11.36 -11.49
N ASP A 128 10.38 10.68 -11.67
CA ASP A 128 9.52 10.83 -12.85
C ASP A 128 9.01 12.28 -12.95
N GLU A 129 9.05 12.87 -14.15
CA GLU A 129 8.68 14.28 -14.36
C GLU A 129 7.23 14.62 -14.00
N ARG A 130 6.38 13.60 -13.87
CA ARG A 130 4.97 13.72 -13.47
C ARG A 130 4.78 13.64 -11.96
N VAL A 131 5.83 13.34 -11.20
CA VAL A 131 5.77 13.17 -9.75
C VAL A 131 6.08 14.49 -9.04
N GLU A 132 5.20 14.87 -8.13
CA GLU A 132 5.43 15.97 -7.19
C GLU A 132 5.38 15.43 -5.75
N VAL A 133 6.47 15.61 -5.01
CA VAL A 133 6.60 15.15 -3.62
C VAL A 133 6.28 16.28 -2.66
N TYR A 134 5.32 16.06 -1.77
CA TYR A 134 4.88 16.98 -0.74
C TYR A 134 5.27 16.45 0.65
N LEU A 135 6.17 17.16 1.32
CA LEU A 135 6.55 16.88 2.70
C LEU A 135 5.50 17.40 3.69
N GLN A 136 4.37 16.70 3.78
CA GLN A 136 3.18 17.12 4.52
C GLN A 136 2.42 15.96 5.16
N ASP A 137 1.60 16.25 6.16
CA ASP A 137 0.63 15.31 6.71
C ASP A 137 -0.46 14.97 5.68
N GLY A 138 -0.64 13.67 5.39
CA GLY A 138 -1.58 13.19 4.37
C GLY A 138 -3.04 13.55 4.65
N LEU A 139 -3.48 13.54 5.92
CA LEU A 139 -4.85 13.89 6.27
C LEU A 139 -5.09 15.39 6.06
N ARG A 140 -4.13 16.24 6.43
CA ARG A 140 -4.16 17.69 6.18
C ARG A 140 -4.15 17.99 4.68
N PHE A 141 -3.37 17.26 3.89
CA PHE A 141 -3.37 17.39 2.43
C PHE A 141 -4.77 17.08 1.88
N LEU A 142 -5.33 15.90 2.20
CA LEU A 142 -6.66 15.47 1.76
C LEU A 142 -7.80 16.43 2.15
N ARG A 143 -7.69 17.12 3.30
CA ARG A 143 -8.69 18.11 3.73
C ARG A 143 -8.87 19.26 2.73
N ASN A 144 -7.85 19.55 1.92
CA ASN A 144 -7.87 20.65 0.96
C ASN A 144 -8.24 20.20 -0.47
N CYS A 145 -8.47 18.90 -0.68
CA CYS A 145 -8.79 18.33 -1.99
C CYS A 145 -10.30 18.04 -2.12
N GLU A 146 -10.85 18.28 -3.30
CA GLU A 146 -12.23 17.97 -3.67
C GLU A 146 -12.33 17.67 -5.17
N ASN A 147 -12.86 16.50 -5.53
CA ASN A 147 -13.09 16.06 -6.90
C ASN A 147 -11.86 16.23 -7.82
N GLU A 148 -10.69 15.82 -7.33
CA GLU A 148 -9.39 16.12 -7.93
C GLU A 148 -8.67 14.88 -8.47
N TYR A 149 -8.71 13.76 -7.74
CA TYR A 149 -7.95 12.55 -8.04
C TYR A 149 -8.80 11.45 -8.66
N ASP A 150 -8.28 10.79 -9.69
CA ASP A 150 -8.91 9.58 -10.26
C ASP A 150 -8.64 8.37 -9.37
N ILE A 151 -7.42 8.27 -8.83
CA ILE A 151 -7.00 7.19 -7.94
C ILE A 151 -6.28 7.77 -6.71
N ILE A 152 -6.59 7.23 -5.53
CA ILE A 152 -5.81 7.44 -4.31
C ILE A 152 -5.23 6.09 -3.89
N ILE A 153 -3.93 6.02 -3.64
CA ILE A 153 -3.25 4.86 -3.05
C ILE A 153 -2.76 5.30 -1.66
N ASN A 154 -3.35 4.71 -0.62
CA ASN A 154 -2.85 4.88 0.74
C ASN A 154 -1.80 3.81 1.02
N ASP A 155 -0.54 4.22 0.87
CA ASP A 155 0.68 3.44 1.08
C ASP A 155 1.33 3.71 2.45
N ALA A 156 0.62 4.42 3.32
CA ALA A 156 1.11 4.68 4.67
C ALA A 156 0.98 3.44 5.55
N THR A 157 2.07 3.06 6.21
CA THR A 157 2.12 1.95 7.17
C THR A 157 2.02 2.44 8.61
N ASP A 158 1.34 1.64 9.45
CA ASP A 158 1.12 1.81 10.90
C ASP A 158 -0.20 2.53 11.29
N PRO A 159 -1.30 1.79 11.51
CA PRO A 159 -2.55 2.38 12.00
C PRO A 159 -2.49 2.85 13.46
N PHE A 160 -1.36 2.67 14.15
CA PHE A 160 -1.16 3.03 15.55
C PHE A 160 -0.04 4.06 15.77
N GLY A 161 0.63 4.49 14.69
CA GLY A 161 1.71 5.46 14.69
C GLY A 161 1.27 6.86 14.27
N HIS A 162 2.20 7.66 13.74
CA HIS A 162 1.90 9.00 13.21
C HIS A 162 0.89 8.99 12.05
N THR A 163 0.68 7.82 11.43
CA THR A 163 -0.26 7.54 10.35
C THR A 163 -1.64 7.06 10.83
N GLU A 164 -1.92 6.96 12.15
CA GLU A 164 -3.23 6.57 12.69
C GLU A 164 -4.38 7.39 12.09
N GLY A 165 -4.14 8.68 11.85
CA GLY A 165 -5.08 9.61 11.21
C GLY A 165 -5.63 9.10 9.88
N LEU A 166 -4.84 8.35 9.12
CA LEU A 166 -5.14 7.78 7.81
C LEU A 166 -6.01 6.50 7.87
N PHE A 167 -6.45 6.10 9.07
CA PHE A 167 -7.36 4.96 9.25
C PHE A 167 -8.64 5.37 9.99
N THR A 168 -8.91 6.67 10.10
CA THR A 168 -10.08 7.23 10.78
C THR A 168 -11.28 7.34 9.84
N LYS A 169 -12.49 7.45 10.38
CA LYS A 169 -13.69 7.77 9.57
C LYS A 169 -13.51 9.09 8.80
N GLU A 170 -12.78 10.03 9.38
CA GLU A 170 -12.46 11.31 8.75
C GLU A 170 -11.61 11.12 7.50
N PHE A 171 -10.59 10.26 7.57
CA PHE A 171 -9.77 9.89 6.41
C PHE A 171 -10.61 9.34 5.26
N TYR A 172 -11.42 8.30 5.49
CA TYR A 172 -12.21 7.70 4.42
C TYR A 172 -13.20 8.70 3.80
N GLY A 173 -13.79 9.58 4.61
CA GLY A 173 -14.65 10.66 4.11
C GLY A 173 -13.90 11.73 3.32
N ASN A 174 -12.70 12.12 3.76
CA ASN A 174 -11.85 13.07 3.04
C ASN A 174 -11.33 12.48 1.72
N ALA A 175 -10.92 11.20 1.71
CA ALA A 175 -10.53 10.48 0.51
C ALA A 175 -11.70 10.37 -0.48
N PHE A 176 -12.91 10.05 0.00
CA PHE A 176 -14.11 10.06 -0.83
C PHE A 176 -14.34 11.44 -1.47
N ARG A 177 -14.22 12.54 -0.71
CA ARG A 177 -14.38 13.89 -1.27
C ARG A 177 -13.28 14.24 -2.27
N ALA A 178 -12.04 13.90 -1.98
CA ALA A 178 -10.87 14.19 -2.82
C ALA A 178 -10.91 13.44 -4.17
N LEU A 179 -11.48 12.23 -4.19
CA LEU A 179 -11.69 11.46 -5.41
C LEU A 179 -12.71 12.13 -6.33
N LYS A 180 -12.51 11.99 -7.64
CA LYS A 180 -13.51 12.31 -8.66
C LYS A 180 -14.75 11.43 -8.54
N GLU A 181 -15.81 11.77 -9.27
CA GLU A 181 -17.11 11.07 -9.25
C GLU A 181 -17.02 9.56 -9.54
N ASP A 182 -16.02 9.11 -10.29
CA ASP A 182 -15.77 7.69 -10.59
C ASP A 182 -14.45 7.16 -10.00
N GLY A 183 -13.89 7.88 -9.04
CA GLY A 183 -12.58 7.57 -8.48
C GLY A 183 -12.52 6.28 -7.65
N ILE A 184 -11.30 5.76 -7.52
CA ILE A 184 -10.98 4.53 -6.77
C ILE A 184 -9.94 4.85 -5.70
N MET A 185 -10.12 4.33 -4.50
CA MET A 185 -9.09 4.29 -3.46
C MET A 185 -8.64 2.85 -3.23
N VAL A 186 -7.32 2.67 -3.16
CA VAL A 186 -6.69 1.46 -2.61
C VAL A 186 -5.97 1.82 -1.32
N TYR A 187 -5.99 0.93 -0.34
CA TYR A 187 -5.33 1.14 0.94
C TYR A 187 -4.88 -0.19 1.55
N GLN A 188 -3.88 -0.16 2.41
CA GLN A 188 -3.53 -1.33 3.20
C GLN A 188 -4.68 -1.72 4.14
N HIS A 189 -5.13 -2.97 4.07
CA HIS A 189 -6.19 -3.50 4.92
C HIS A 189 -5.65 -4.36 6.08
N GLY A 190 -4.36 -4.71 6.03
CA GLY A 190 -3.71 -5.57 7.00
C GLY A 190 -4.16 -7.03 6.90
N SER A 191 -3.72 -7.84 7.86
CA SER A 191 -4.03 -9.27 7.93
C SER A 191 -4.92 -9.58 9.11
N PRO A 192 -6.00 -10.38 8.96
CA PRO A 192 -6.77 -10.88 10.08
C PRO A 192 -6.23 -12.22 10.59
N PHE A 193 -5.00 -12.62 10.22
CA PHE A 193 -4.46 -13.93 10.57
C PHE A 193 -4.10 -14.04 12.06
N TYR A 194 -3.51 -12.99 12.63
CA TYR A 194 -3.26 -12.91 14.07
C TYR A 194 -4.40 -12.15 14.76
N ASP A 195 -4.84 -12.65 15.91
CA ASP A 195 -5.96 -12.10 16.67
C ASP A 195 -5.70 -10.64 17.08
N GLU A 196 -4.44 -10.29 17.32
CA GLU A 196 -4.00 -8.93 17.67
C GLU A 196 -4.36 -7.90 16.59
N ASP A 197 -4.36 -8.29 15.32
CA ASP A 197 -4.59 -7.41 14.16
C ASP A 197 -6.06 -7.43 13.68
N GLU A 198 -6.85 -8.43 14.07
CA GLU A 198 -8.24 -8.61 13.61
C GLU A 198 -9.12 -7.38 13.92
N SER A 199 -8.91 -6.76 15.08
CA SER A 199 -9.69 -5.58 15.50
C SER A 199 -9.48 -4.37 14.58
N ALA A 200 -8.23 -4.13 14.16
CA ALA A 200 -7.88 -3.08 13.20
C ALA A 200 -8.44 -3.42 11.82
N PHE A 201 -8.28 -4.68 11.38
CA PHE A 201 -8.83 -5.20 10.12
C PHE A 201 -10.34 -4.94 10.01
N ARG A 202 -11.13 -5.34 11.01
CA ARG A 202 -12.59 -5.09 11.06
C ARG A 202 -12.94 -3.61 11.05
N SER A 203 -12.20 -2.82 11.81
CA SER A 203 -12.41 -1.37 11.94
C SER A 203 -12.20 -0.65 10.61
N MET A 204 -11.15 -1.00 9.87
CA MET A 204 -10.86 -0.44 8.54
C MET A 204 -11.96 -0.81 7.54
N HIS A 205 -12.35 -2.09 7.48
CA HIS A 205 -13.43 -2.53 6.57
C HIS A 205 -14.72 -1.76 6.80
N ARG A 206 -15.17 -1.69 8.07
CA ARG A 206 -16.40 -1.00 8.45
C ARG A 206 -16.39 0.49 8.06
N LYS A 207 -15.26 1.18 8.25
CA LYS A 207 -15.16 2.59 7.89
C LYS A 207 -15.21 2.79 6.38
N ALA A 208 -14.53 1.93 5.61
CA ALA A 208 -14.56 1.99 4.16
C ALA A 208 -15.96 1.71 3.59
N THR A 209 -16.64 0.65 4.07
CA THR A 209 -18.00 0.29 3.62
C THR A 209 -19.04 1.36 3.96
N GLN A 210 -18.85 2.10 5.04
CA GLN A 210 -19.73 3.23 5.41
C GLN A 210 -19.46 4.50 4.58
N SER A 211 -18.28 4.62 3.97
CA SER A 211 -17.87 5.81 3.21
C SER A 211 -18.04 5.63 1.70
N PHE A 212 -17.91 4.41 1.17
CA PHE A 212 -17.93 4.14 -0.26
C PHE A 212 -19.08 3.20 -0.65
N PRO A 213 -19.74 3.42 -1.80
CA PRO A 213 -20.80 2.53 -2.28
C PRO A 213 -20.27 1.14 -2.68
N ILE A 214 -18.99 1.04 -3.05
CA ILE A 214 -18.32 -0.21 -3.37
C ILE A 214 -17.09 -0.31 -2.47
N SER A 215 -17.03 -1.36 -1.66
CA SER A 215 -15.85 -1.72 -0.86
C SER A 215 -15.62 -3.23 -0.96
N ARG A 216 -14.41 -3.63 -1.34
CA ARG A 216 -13.97 -5.02 -1.47
C ARG A 216 -12.58 -5.17 -0.86
N VAL A 217 -12.21 -6.40 -0.54
CA VAL A 217 -10.89 -6.74 -0.03
C VAL A 217 -10.26 -7.75 -0.98
N TYR A 218 -8.96 -7.60 -1.24
CA TYR A 218 -8.18 -8.55 -2.03
C TYR A 218 -6.86 -8.88 -1.35
N GLN A 219 -6.29 -10.04 -1.66
CA GLN A 219 -5.13 -10.60 -0.95
C GLN A 219 -3.90 -10.71 -1.84
N ALA A 220 -2.73 -10.61 -1.22
CA ALA A 220 -1.44 -10.93 -1.81
C ALA A 220 -0.58 -11.70 -0.81
N HIS A 221 0.33 -12.52 -1.33
CA HIS A 221 1.28 -13.27 -0.51
C HIS A 221 2.63 -12.55 -0.49
N ILE A 222 2.89 -11.81 0.58
CA ILE A 222 4.12 -11.02 0.78
C ILE A 222 4.93 -11.67 1.90
N PRO A 223 6.00 -12.43 1.60
CA PRO A 223 6.73 -13.24 2.57
C PRO A 223 7.20 -12.51 3.83
N THR A 224 7.58 -11.24 3.71
CA THR A 224 8.06 -10.43 4.84
C THR A 224 6.94 -9.81 5.68
N SER A 225 5.69 -9.79 5.21
CA SER A 225 4.55 -9.32 6.01
C SER A 225 4.10 -10.34 7.07
N ALA A 226 3.25 -9.91 8.00
CA ALA A 226 2.65 -10.77 9.02
C ALA A 226 2.08 -12.07 8.43
N ALA A 227 2.60 -13.22 8.89
CA ALA A 227 2.26 -14.56 8.40
C ALA A 227 2.39 -14.79 6.86
N GLY A 228 3.06 -13.90 6.13
CA GLY A 228 3.12 -13.95 4.67
C GLY A 228 1.80 -13.58 3.96
N TYR A 229 0.78 -13.15 4.71
CA TYR A 229 -0.59 -13.01 4.23
C TYR A 229 -1.07 -11.58 4.42
N TRP A 230 -1.12 -10.79 3.34
CA TRP A 230 -1.50 -9.39 3.38
C TRP A 230 -2.73 -9.11 2.53
N LEU A 231 -3.55 -8.15 2.96
CA LEU A 231 -4.74 -7.75 2.23
C LEU A 231 -4.78 -6.23 2.02
N PHE A 232 -5.45 -5.87 0.94
CA PHE A 232 -5.67 -4.52 0.50
C PHE A 232 -7.17 -4.26 0.42
N GLY A 233 -7.56 -3.04 0.73
CA GLY A 233 -8.91 -2.56 0.52
C GLY A 233 -9.00 -1.91 -0.85
N PHE A 234 -10.11 -2.19 -1.54
CA PHE A 234 -10.51 -1.55 -2.78
C PHE A 234 -11.84 -0.84 -2.51
N ALA A 235 -11.83 0.49 -2.54
CA ALA A 235 -13.01 1.31 -2.34
C ALA A 235 -13.26 2.15 -3.60
N SER A 236 -14.48 2.16 -4.12
CA SER A 236 -14.81 2.90 -5.34
C SER A 236 -16.15 3.59 -5.25
N LYS A 237 -16.28 4.71 -5.95
CA LYS A 237 -17.57 5.39 -6.15
C LYS A 237 -18.43 4.74 -7.22
N LYS A 238 -17.84 3.98 -8.16
CA LYS A 238 -18.54 3.54 -9.37
C LYS A 238 -18.17 2.14 -9.85
N TYR A 239 -16.89 1.79 -9.85
CA TYR A 239 -16.41 0.57 -10.51
C TYR A 239 -16.25 -0.57 -9.52
N HIS A 240 -16.82 -1.73 -9.83
CA HIS A 240 -16.61 -2.97 -9.08
C HIS A 240 -15.36 -3.70 -9.61
N PRO A 241 -14.43 -4.12 -8.73
CA PRO A 241 -13.11 -4.57 -9.17
C PRO A 241 -13.14 -5.86 -10.00
N ILE A 242 -14.19 -6.68 -9.89
CA ILE A 242 -14.32 -7.90 -10.72
C ILE A 242 -15.24 -7.67 -11.92
N GLU A 243 -16.30 -6.87 -11.76
CA GLU A 243 -17.36 -6.78 -12.79
C GLU A 243 -16.97 -5.78 -13.89
N ASP A 244 -16.26 -4.71 -13.53
CA ASP A 244 -15.78 -3.69 -14.45
C ASP A 244 -14.33 -3.93 -14.91
N PHE A 245 -13.70 -5.02 -14.49
CA PHE A 245 -12.35 -5.37 -14.93
C PHE A 245 -12.34 -5.90 -16.37
N ASP A 246 -11.77 -5.12 -17.29
CA ASP A 246 -11.56 -5.53 -18.67
C ASP A 246 -10.22 -6.25 -18.84
N LYS A 247 -10.30 -7.58 -18.77
CA LYS A 247 -9.17 -8.50 -18.92
C LYS A 247 -8.42 -8.34 -20.25
N ASP A 248 -9.15 -8.09 -21.33
CA ASP A 248 -8.55 -8.02 -22.67
C ASP A 248 -7.87 -6.68 -22.87
N LYS A 249 -8.48 -5.58 -22.40
CA LYS A 249 -7.83 -4.27 -22.34
C LYS A 249 -6.57 -4.30 -21.48
N TRP A 250 -6.59 -4.96 -20.32
CA TRP A 250 -5.38 -5.14 -19.50
C TRP A 250 -4.27 -5.85 -20.28
N LYS A 251 -4.57 -7.02 -20.87
CA LYS A 251 -3.58 -7.79 -21.64
C LYS A 251 -3.02 -7.01 -22.84
N ALA A 252 -3.84 -6.18 -23.47
CA ALA A 252 -3.43 -5.35 -24.59
C ALA A 252 -2.38 -4.29 -24.20
N ARG A 253 -2.24 -3.94 -22.92
CA ARG A 253 -1.20 -3.01 -22.45
C ARG A 253 0.21 -3.60 -22.56
N GLN A 254 0.35 -4.94 -22.52
CA GLN A 254 1.63 -5.64 -22.60
C GLN A 254 2.69 -5.14 -21.59
N LEU A 255 2.25 -4.68 -20.41
CA LEU A 255 3.13 -4.30 -19.33
C LEU A 255 3.84 -5.55 -18.79
N PHE A 256 5.11 -5.38 -18.42
CA PHE A 256 5.83 -6.39 -17.66
C PHE A 256 5.32 -6.40 -16.22
N THR A 257 5.06 -7.58 -15.70
CA THR A 257 4.67 -7.82 -14.31
C THR A 257 5.33 -9.11 -13.82
N GLU A 258 5.80 -9.10 -12.58
CA GLU A 258 6.44 -10.22 -11.92
C GLU A 258 5.43 -11.03 -11.08
N TYR A 259 4.46 -10.34 -10.46
CA TYR A 259 3.43 -10.95 -9.60
C TYR A 259 2.04 -10.89 -10.24
N TYR A 260 1.62 -9.69 -10.60
CA TYR A 260 0.27 -9.41 -11.05
C TYR A 260 -0.02 -10.08 -12.39
N THR A 261 -1.17 -10.71 -12.51
CA THR A 261 -1.69 -11.18 -13.80
C THR A 261 -3.18 -10.93 -13.88
N ALA A 262 -3.72 -10.91 -15.08
CA ALA A 262 -5.16 -10.76 -15.30
C ALA A 262 -5.99 -11.89 -14.66
N ASN A 263 -5.40 -13.08 -14.47
CA ASN A 263 -6.05 -14.17 -13.73
C ASN A 263 -5.94 -13.95 -12.22
N LEU A 264 -4.77 -13.54 -11.77
CA LEU A 264 -4.51 -13.27 -10.36
C LEU A 264 -5.36 -12.10 -9.85
N HIS A 265 -5.63 -11.08 -10.67
CA HIS A 265 -6.55 -9.99 -10.32
C HIS A 265 -7.86 -10.55 -9.75
N VAL A 266 -8.54 -11.42 -10.51
CA VAL A 266 -9.81 -12.02 -10.06
C VAL A 266 -9.58 -12.95 -8.87
N GLY A 267 -8.52 -13.77 -8.92
CA GLY A 267 -8.19 -14.69 -7.83
C GLY A 267 -7.87 -14.02 -6.49
N ALA A 268 -7.32 -12.81 -6.52
CA ALA A 268 -6.98 -12.05 -5.32
C ALA A 268 -8.22 -11.63 -4.52
N PHE A 269 -9.38 -11.46 -5.18
CA PHE A 269 -10.66 -11.19 -4.52
C PHE A 269 -11.40 -12.45 -4.06
N LEU A 270 -10.87 -13.65 -4.34
CA LEU A 270 -11.44 -14.91 -3.84
C LEU A 270 -10.84 -15.25 -2.47
N LEU A 271 -11.53 -14.82 -1.43
CA LEU A 271 -11.03 -14.86 -0.06
C LEU A 271 -11.32 -16.20 0.65
N PRO A 272 -10.50 -16.60 1.63
CA PRO A 272 -10.82 -17.71 2.52
C PRO A 272 -12.12 -17.46 3.30
N ARG A 273 -12.87 -18.53 3.61
CA ARG A 273 -14.20 -18.41 4.25
C ARG A 273 -14.20 -17.65 5.57
N TYR A 274 -13.14 -17.74 6.37
CA TYR A 274 -13.08 -17.02 7.64
C TYR A 274 -12.96 -15.50 7.42
N VAL A 275 -12.22 -15.07 6.41
CA VAL A 275 -12.11 -13.66 6.02
C VAL A 275 -13.46 -13.16 5.49
N GLU A 276 -14.12 -13.92 4.62
CA GLU A 276 -15.47 -13.58 4.15
C GLU A 276 -16.45 -13.39 5.31
N ALA A 277 -16.43 -14.29 6.30
CA ALA A 277 -17.30 -14.19 7.47
C ALA A 277 -17.04 -12.92 8.29
N ILE A 278 -15.76 -12.57 8.52
CA ILE A 278 -15.36 -11.33 9.20
C ILE A 278 -15.91 -10.10 8.47
N LEU A 279 -15.75 -10.05 7.14
CA LEU A 279 -16.19 -8.91 6.32
C LEU A 279 -17.73 -8.80 6.29
N GLU A 280 -18.44 -9.92 6.07
CA GLU A 280 -19.90 -9.99 6.06
C GLU A 280 -20.53 -9.55 7.40
N GLU A 281 -19.87 -9.81 8.52
CA GLU A 281 -20.31 -9.36 9.85
C GLU A 281 -20.23 -7.85 10.02
N GLU A 282 -19.21 -7.21 9.44
CA GLU A 282 -19.00 -5.77 9.53
C GLU A 282 -19.88 -5.00 8.54
N GLU A 283 -20.20 -5.55 7.37
CA GLU A 283 -21.12 -4.95 6.39
C GLU A 283 -22.57 -4.88 6.88
N LYS A 284 -22.94 -5.70 7.87
CA LYS A 284 -24.28 -5.72 8.48
C LYS A 284 -24.45 -4.69 9.60
N LYS A 285 -23.39 -3.95 9.97
CA LYS A 285 -23.36 -3.02 11.12
C LYS A 285 -23.38 -1.55 10.67
#